data_AF-A0A6J4TZC6-F1
#
_entry.id   AF-A0A6J4TZC6-F1
#
_cell.length_a   1.000
_cell.length_b   1.000
_cell.length_c   1.000
_cell.angle_alpha   90.00
_cell.angle_beta   90.00
_cell.angle_gamma   90.00
#
_symmetry.space_group_name_H-M   'P 1'
#
loop_
_entity.id
_entity.type
_entity.pdbx_description
1 polymer ?
#
loop_
_entity_poly.entity_id
_entity_poly.type
_entity_poly.pdbx_seq_one_letter_code
_entity_poly.pdbx_strand_id
1 'polypeptide(L)' 'QELMGDYPVESLSIQMREKIVLPLLTIQQYAMAKIRDLGEKQAGDEEKQIYQKLVMRCSFGIINAGRNSA' A
#
# COMPACT_ATOMS: atom_id res chain seq x y z
N GLN A 1 -15.03 16.41 18.82
CA GLN A 1 -14.05 17.12 17.97
C GLN A 1 -13.68 16.19 16.84
N GLU A 2 -13.84 16.61 15.59
CA GLU A 2 -13.28 15.88 14.44
C GLU A 2 -11.79 16.18 14.32
N LEU A 3 -11.01 15.17 13.94
CA LEU A 3 -9.59 15.32 13.64
C LEU A 3 -9.43 16.30 12.47
N MET A 4 -8.54 17.30 12.60
CA MET A 4 -8.32 18.37 11.61
C MET A 4 -9.52 19.30 11.36
N GLY A 5 -10.46 19.44 12.31
CA GLY A 5 -11.63 20.32 12.17
C GLY A 5 -11.33 21.78 11.84
N ASP A 6 -10.19 22.31 12.33
CA ASP A 6 -9.73 23.68 12.06
C ASP A 6 -8.95 23.82 10.73
N TYR A 7 -8.69 22.70 10.04
CA TYR A 7 -7.85 22.61 8.84
C TYR A 7 -8.58 21.85 7.71
N PRO A 8 -9.68 22.40 7.18
CA PRO A 8 -10.56 21.69 6.24
C PRO A 8 -9.88 21.37 4.90
N VAL A 9 -8.94 22.20 4.45
CA VAL A 9 -8.20 21.98 3.18
C VAL A 9 -7.21 20.83 3.31
N GLU A 10 -6.48 20.79 4.42
CA GLU A 10 -5.54 19.72 4.76
C GLU A 10 -6.27 18.40 4.99
N SER A 11 -7.42 18.45 5.69
CA SER A 11 -8.30 17.30 5.88
C SER A 11 -8.77 16.72 4.54
N LEU A 12 -9.26 17.57 3.63
CA LEU A 12 -9.65 17.13 2.29
C LEU A 12 -8.46 16.54 1.52
N SER A 13 -7.29 17.16 1.62
CA SER A 13 -6.06 16.67 1.00
C SER A 13 -5.65 15.29 1.53
N ILE A 14 -5.78 15.04 2.84
CA ILE A 14 -5.54 13.73 3.45
C ILE A 14 -6.53 12.70 2.91
N GLN A 15 -7.83 13.00 2.92
CA GLN A 15 -8.87 12.09 2.43
C GLN A 15 -8.66 11.72 0.95
N MET A 16 -8.23 12.69 0.12
CA MET A 16 -7.88 12.41 -1.28
C MET A 16 -6.71 11.45 -1.41
N ARG A 17 -5.69 11.55 -0.54
CA ARG A 17 -4.54 10.64 -0.55
C ARG A 17 -4.90 9.25 -0.01
N GLU A 18 -5.80 9.15 0.97
CA GLU A 18 -6.29 7.86 1.46
C GLU A 18 -6.97 7.03 0.36
N LYS A 19 -7.70 7.68 -0.56
CA LYS A 19 -8.28 7.02 -1.74
C LYS A 19 -7.24 6.38 -2.67
N ILE A 20 -5.97 6.83 -2.60
CA ILE A 20 -4.85 6.25 -3.33
C ILE A 20 -4.16 5.16 -2.49
N VAL A 21 -3.97 5.41 -1.19
CA VAL A 21 -3.26 4.51 -0.27
C VAL A 21 -4.03 3.21 -0.04
N LEU A 22 -5.35 3.25 0.15
CA LEU A 22 -6.16 2.06 0.46
C LEU A 22 -6.12 0.98 -0.64
N PRO A 23 -6.26 1.31 -1.94
CA PRO A 23 -6.05 0.35 -3.02
C PRO A 23 -4.64 -0.23 -3.04
N LEU A 24 -3.61 0.60 -2.87
CA LEU A 24 -2.21 0.15 -2.88
C LEU A 24 -1.92 -0.81 -1.72
N LEU A 25 -2.44 -0.53 -0.54
CA LEU A 25 -2.36 -1.43 0.62
C LEU A 25 -3.04 -2.78 0.32
N THR A 26 -4.23 -2.75 -0.28
CA THR A 26 -4.97 -3.97 -0.62
C THR A 26 -4.19 -4.83 -1.62
N ILE A 27 -3.62 -4.22 -2.67
CA ILE A 27 -2.79 -4.90 -3.66
C ILE A 27 -1.51 -5.46 -3.00
N GLN A 28 -0.86 -4.68 -2.14
CA GLN A 28 0.33 -5.11 -1.42
C GLN A 28 0.03 -6.30 -0.49
N GLN A 29 -1.08 -6.27 0.25
CA GLN A 29 -1.50 -7.39 1.10
C GLN A 29 -1.75 -8.66 0.30
N TYR A 30 -2.43 -8.55 -0.84
CA TYR A 30 -2.64 -9.67 -1.75
C TYR A 30 -1.32 -10.25 -2.25
N ALA A 31 -0.39 -9.40 -2.71
CA ALA A 31 0.92 -9.84 -3.19
C ALA A 31 1.72 -10.55 -2.08
N MET A 32 1.71 -10.04 -0.85
CA MET A 32 2.36 -10.70 0.28
C MET A 32 1.71 -12.04 0.65
N ALA A 33 0.38 -12.16 0.55
CA ALA A 33 -0.30 -13.43 0.73
C ALA A 33 0.12 -14.47 -0.32
N LYS A 34 0.28 -14.06 -1.58
CA LYS A 34 0.78 -14.94 -2.65
C LYS A 34 2.23 -15.36 -2.45
N ILE A 35 3.10 -14.46 -2.01
CA ILE A 35 4.50 -14.81 -1.69
C ILE A 35 4.56 -15.88 -0.59
N ARG A 36 3.70 -15.79 0.43
CA ARG A 36 3.63 -16.81 1.50
C ARG A 36 3.16 -18.16 0.96
N ASP A 37 2.06 -18.19 0.23
CA ASP A 37 1.51 -19.43 -0.37
C ASP A 37 2.51 -20.13 -1.30
N LEU A 38 3.23 -19.36 -2.14
CA LEU A 38 4.28 -19.90 -3.01
C LEU A 38 5.49 -20.41 -2.20
N GLY A 39 5.83 -19.74 -1.10
CA GLY A 39 6.89 -20.16 -0.18
C GLY A 39 6.56 -21.49 0.52
N GLU A 40 5.32 -21.67 0.97
CA GLU A 40 4.84 -22.92 1.58
C GLU A 40 4.85 -24.10 0.59
N LYS A 41 4.53 -23.82 -0.67
CA LYS A 41 4.53 -24.82 -1.77
C LYS A 41 5.91 -25.12 -2.35
N GLN A 42 6.95 -24.36 -1.95
CA GLN A 42 8.30 -24.42 -2.54
C GLN A 42 8.28 -24.35 -4.09
N ALA A 43 7.40 -23.51 -4.64
CA ALA A 43 7.13 -23.44 -6.08
C ALA A 43 7.08 -21.99 -6.58
N GLY A 44 7.18 -21.81 -7.91
CA GLY A 44 6.90 -20.55 -8.58
C GLY A 44 7.91 -19.44 -8.28
N ASP A 45 9.21 -19.70 -8.41
CA ASP A 45 10.26 -18.69 -8.16
C ASP A 45 10.10 -17.44 -9.02
N GLU A 46 9.70 -17.59 -10.29
CA GLU A 46 9.42 -16.45 -11.18
C GLU A 46 8.19 -15.65 -10.72
N GLU A 47 7.10 -16.34 -10.36
CA GLU A 47 5.88 -15.73 -9.85
C GLU A 47 6.13 -14.99 -8.53
N LYS A 48 6.93 -15.58 -7.66
CA LYS A 48 7.37 -14.98 -6.39
C LYS A 48 8.13 -13.67 -6.64
N GLN A 49 9.03 -13.64 -7.62
CA GLN A 49 9.73 -12.41 -8.01
C GLN A 49 8.77 -11.34 -8.57
N ILE A 50 7.75 -11.73 -9.32
CA ILE A 50 6.71 -10.81 -9.81
C ILE A 50 5.96 -10.18 -8.65
N TYR A 51 5.51 -10.98 -7.67
CA TYR A 51 4.81 -10.46 -6.49
C TYR A 51 5.73 -9.60 -5.61
N GLN A 52 7.01 -9.92 -5.48
CA GLN A 52 7.98 -9.08 -4.77
C GLN A 52 8.14 -7.71 -5.43
N LYS A 53 8.24 -7.66 -6.76
CA LYS A 53 8.25 -6.39 -7.52
C LYS A 53 6.96 -5.61 -7.31
N LEU A 54 5.81 -6.30 -7.25
CA LEU A 54 4.51 -5.66 -6.98
C LEU A 54 4.47 -5.03 -5.59
N VAL A 55 4.93 -5.75 -4.55
CA VAL A 55 5.05 -5.21 -3.17
C VAL A 55 5.91 -3.95 -3.17
N MET A 56 7.10 -3.98 -3.77
CA MET A 56 8.00 -2.81 -3.82
C MET A 56 7.37 -1.60 -4.51
N ARG A 57 6.63 -1.82 -5.61
CA ARG A 57 5.93 -0.75 -6.34
C ARG A 57 4.81 -0.13 -5.50
N CYS A 58 4.01 -0.95 -4.80
CA CYS A 58 2.99 -0.45 -3.89
C CYS A 58 3.60 0.36 -2.75
N SER A 59 4.71 -0.10 -2.17
CA SER A 59 5.43 0.64 -1.13
C SER A 59 5.83 2.04 -1.57
N PHE A 60 6.38 2.21 -2.78
CA PHE A 60 6.69 3.55 -3.30
C PHE A 60 5.46 4.44 -3.43
N GLY A 61 4.35 3.89 -3.93
CA GLY A 61 3.10 4.65 -4.04
C GLY A 61 2.54 5.06 -2.67
N ILE A 62 2.58 4.17 -1.68
CA ILE A 62 2.12 4.44 -0.31
C ILE A 62 3.00 5.49 0.37
N ILE A 63 4.34 5.38 0.26
CA ILE A 63 5.27 6.35 0.84
C ILE A 63 5.06 7.74 0.21
N ASN A 64 4.94 7.81 -1.12
CA ASN A 64 4.77 9.08 -1.83
C ASN A 64 3.42 9.74 -1.54
N ALA A 65 2.35 8.95 -1.38
CA ALA A 65 1.03 9.44 -0.98
C ALA A 65 0.96 9.76 0.52
N GLY A 66 1.72 9.05 1.35
CA GLY A 66 1.82 9.25 2.78
C GLY A 66 2.51 10.56 3.14
N ARG A 67 3.48 11.04 2.34
CA ARG A 67 4.30 12.23 2.67
C ARG A 67 4.77 12.17 4.15
N ASN A 68 4.68 13.26 4.91
CA ASN A 68 5.09 13.35 6.32
C ASN A 68 4.05 12.75 7.29
N SER A 69 3.49 11.58 6.97
CA SER A 69 2.54 10.90 7.88
C SER A 69 3.25 10.06 8.97
N ALA A 70 4.53 10.36 9.23
CA ALA A 70 5.33 9.80 10.33
C ALA A 70 5.81 10.93 11.23
#